data_AF-A0A396JGJ1-F1
#
_entry.id   AF-A0A396JGJ1-F1
#
_cell.length_a   1.000
_cell.length_b   1.000
_cell.length_c   1.000
_cell.angle_alpha   90.00
_cell.angle_beta   90.00
_cell.angle_gamma   90.00
#
_symmetry.space_group_name_H-M   'P 1'
#
loop_
_entity.id
_entity.type
_entity.pdbx_description
1 polymer ?
#
loop_
_entity_poly.entity_id
_entity_poly.type
_entity_poly.pdbx_seq_one_letter_code
_entity_poly.pdbx_strand_id
1 'polypeptide(L)' 'MQDGEQFAQENGMFYMETSAKTAENINELFYEIGRRLARAFPSKPPGITLRNEIPGGGRKFFCCST' A
#
# COMPACT_ATOMS: atom_id res chain seq x y z
N MET A 1 27.03 -12.25 12.29
CA MET A 1 26.28 -11.12 11.69
C MET A 1 26.51 -11.01 10.20
N GLN A 2 27.71 -11.32 9.69
CA GLN A 2 28.04 -11.21 8.26
C GLN A 2 27.16 -12.06 7.33
N ASP A 3 26.77 -13.28 7.74
CA ASP A 3 25.97 -14.17 6.90
C ASP A 3 24.57 -13.62 6.56
N GLY A 4 23.92 -12.93 7.49
CA GLY A 4 22.55 -12.44 7.30
C GLY A 4 22.48 -11.26 6.33
N GLU A 5 23.43 -10.33 6.44
CA GLU A 5 23.56 -9.20 5.52
C GLU A 5 23.96 -9.67 4.12
N GLN A 6 24.93 -10.58 4.04
CA GLN A 6 25.40 -11.13 2.78
C GLN A 6 24.28 -11.89 2.05
N PHE A 7 23.56 -12.76 2.76
CA PHE A 7 22.40 -13.47 2.19
C PHE A 7 21.32 -12.50 1.68
N ALA A 8 21.04 -11.43 2.44
CA ALA A 8 20.07 -10.43 2.01
C ALA A 8 20.53 -9.70 0.74
N GLN A 9 21.80 -9.31 0.66
CA GLN A 9 22.38 -8.67 -0.52
C GLN A 9 22.30 -9.58 -1.76
N GLU A 10 22.69 -10.84 -1.62
CA GLU A 10 22.65 -11.84 -2.70
C GLU A 10 21.24 -12.08 -3.24
N ASN A 11 20.22 -11.96 -2.38
CA ASN A 11 18.81 -12.16 -2.74
C ASN A 11 18.05 -10.86 -3.01
N GLY A 12 18.72 -9.70 -2.99
CA GLY A 12 18.07 -8.39 -3.18
C GLY A 12 17.05 -8.03 -2.08
N MET A 13 17.22 -8.59 -0.89
CA MET A 13 16.37 -8.35 0.27
C MET A 13 16.87 -7.18 1.11
N PHE A 14 15.97 -6.62 1.91
CA PHE A 14 16.31 -5.64 2.93
C PHE A 14 16.88 -6.32 4.17
N TYR A 15 17.94 -5.75 4.73
CA TYR A 15 18.53 -6.18 5.99
C TYR A 15 18.56 -5.03 6.99
N MET A 16 18.29 -5.34 8.25
CA MET A 16 18.44 -4.44 9.39
C MET A 16 18.69 -5.28 10.63
N GLU A 17 19.77 -4.97 11.34
CA GLU A 17 20.05 -5.58 12.63
C GLU A 17 19.10 -4.99 13.68
N THR A 18 18.46 -5.85 14.48
CA THR A 18 17.52 -5.44 15.52
C THR A 18 17.67 -6.29 16.77
N SER A 19 17.33 -5.72 17.92
CA SER A 19 17.31 -6.44 19.20
C SER A 19 15.98 -6.21 19.89
N ALA A 20 15.13 -7.24 19.90
CA ALA A 20 13.87 -7.23 20.64
C ALA A 20 14.09 -7.07 22.15
N LYS A 21 15.22 -7.58 22.67
CA LYS A 21 15.55 -7.52 24.10
C LYS A 21 15.84 -6.08 24.57
N THR A 22 16.52 -5.30 23.73
CA THR A 22 16.90 -3.91 24.03
C THR A 22 16.01 -2.88 23.33
N ALA A 23 15.01 -3.33 22.58
CA ALA A 23 14.15 -2.52 21.72
C ALA A 23 14.92 -1.73 20.64
N GLU A 24 16.13 -2.17 20.29
CA GLU A 24 16.96 -1.50 19.30
C GLU A 24 16.44 -1.78 17.88
N ASN A 25 16.28 -0.72 17.09
CA ASN A 25 15.89 -0.73 15.68
C ASN A 25 14.49 -1.32 15.36
N ILE A 26 13.68 -1.61 16.39
CA ILE A 26 12.37 -2.23 16.21
C ILE A 26 11.40 -1.29 15.47
N ASN A 27 11.38 -0.01 15.83
CA ASN A 27 10.48 0.96 15.23
C ASN A 27 10.87 1.25 13.77
N GLU A 28 12.16 1.41 13.50
CA GLU A 28 12.70 1.60 12.17
C GLU A 28 12.37 0.41 11.26
N LEU A 29 12.48 -0.82 11.78
CA LEU A 29 12.14 -2.03 11.03
C LEU A 29 10.67 -2.01 10.59
N PHE A 30 9.73 -1.76 11.51
CA PHE A 30 8.30 -1.70 11.17
C PHE A 30 7.97 -0.55 10.22
N TYR A 31 8.61 0.61 10.41
CA TYR A 31 8.45 1.74 9.51
C TYR A 31 8.91 1.41 8.08
N GLU A 32 10.07 0.77 7.93
CA GLU A 32 10.60 0.35 6.64
C GLU A 32 9.71 -0.67 5.94
N ILE A 33 9.17 -1.63 6.68
CA ILE A 33 8.19 -2.60 6.17
C ILE A 33 6.95 -1.87 5.65
N GLY A 34 6.34 -0.99 6.45
CA GLY A 34 5.16 -0.22 6.07
C GLY A 34 5.40 0.64 4.83
N ARG A 35 6.54 1.34 4.77
CA ARG A 35 6.94 2.18 3.64
C ARG A 35 7.09 1.37 2.35
N ARG A 36 7.73 0.19 2.42
CA ARG A 36 7.92 -0.69 1.26
C ARG A 36 6.60 -1.28 0.78
N LEU A 37 5.73 -1.71 1.70
CA LEU A 37 4.39 -2.20 1.37
C LEU A 37 3.54 -1.13 0.68
N ALA A 38 3.53 0.10 1.18
CA ALA A 38 2.78 1.19 0.57
C ALA A 38 3.24 1.52 -0.85
N ARG A 39 4.54 1.38 -1.14
CA ARG A 39 5.10 1.55 -2.49
C ARG A 39 4.77 0.39 -3.42
N ALA A 40 4.84 -0.85 -2.93
CA ALA A 40 4.53 -2.05 -3.70
C ALA A 40 3.04 -2.15 -4.03
N PHE A 41 2.18 -1.70 -3.11
CA PHE A 41 0.73 -1.73 -3.23
C PHE A 41 0.18 -0.31 -3.07
N PRO A 42 0.34 0.56 -4.08
CA PRO A 42 -0.26 1.87 -4.04
C PRO A 42 -1.78 1.73 -3.93
N SER A 43 -2.40 2.54 -3.06
CA SER A 43 -3.86 2.57 -2.94
C SER A 43 -4.45 2.86 -4.33
N LYS A 44 -5.27 1.94 -4.86
CA LYS A 44 -6.08 2.25 -6.04
C LYS A 44 -6.88 3.52 -5.71
N PRO A 45 -6.84 4.56 -6.55
CA PRO A 45 -7.75 5.67 -6.36
C PRO A 45 -9.18 5.10 -6.31
N PRO A 46 -10.06 5.58 -5.42
CA PRO A 46 -11.45 5.22 -5.47
C PRO A 46 -11.97 5.62 -6.84
N GLY A 47 -12.13 4.63 -7.72
CA GLY A 47 -12.55 4.82 -9.09
C GLY A 47 -14.01 5.19 -9.11
N ILE A 48 -14.32 6.48 -8.90
CA ILE A 48 -15.63 7.02 -9.19
C ILE A 48 -15.56 7.57 -10.61
N THR A 49 -15.82 6.68 -11.58
CA THR A 49 -16.04 7.08 -12.97
C THR A 49 -17.41 7.74 -13.06
N LEU A 50 -17.48 9.06 -12.85
CA LEU A 50 -18.65 9.85 -13.23
C LEU A 50 -18.62 10.05 -14.74
N ARG A 51 -19.23 9.13 -15.50
CA ARG A 51 -19.60 9.42 -16.89
C ARG A 51 -20.68 10.48 -16.87
N ASN A 52 -20.29 11.74 -17.02
CA ASN A 52 -21.23 12.81 -17.33
C ASN A 52 -21.30 12.98 -18.85
N GLU A 53 -21.95 12.04 -19.53
CA GLU A 53 -22.35 12.20 -20.93
C GLU A 53 -23.86 12.35 -20.99
N ILE A 54 -24.33 13.60 -21.06
CA ILE A 54 -25.63 13.89 -21.68
C ILE A 54 -25.37 14.89 -22.80
N PRO A 55 -25.51 14.44 -24.05
CA PRO A 55 -26.30 15.19 -25.01
C PRO A 55 -27.35 14.24 -25.63
N GLY A 56 -28.55 14.24 -25.05
CA GLY A 56 -29.76 13.69 -25.69
C GLY A 56 -30.21 12.31 -25.18
N GLY A 57 -31.44 12.26 -24.64
CA GLY A 57 -32.20 11.01 -24.47
C GLY A 57 -32.61 10.65 -23.04
N GLY A 58 -33.77 11.16 -22.60
CA GLY A 58 -34.63 10.52 -21.58
C GLY A 58 -34.08 10.37 -20.15
N ARG A 59 -34.22 11.41 -19.32
CA ARG A 59 -34.10 11.27 -17.85
C ARG A 59 -35.27 10.44 -17.33
N LYS A 60 -35.10 9.14 -17.13
CA LYS A 60 -35.98 8.37 -16.23
C LYS A 60 -35.47 8.57 -14.81
N PHE A 61 -36.00 9.58 -14.12
CA PHE A 61 -35.97 9.62 -12.66
C PHE A 61 -36.81 8.44 -12.18
N PHE A 62 -36.19 7.41 -11.59
CA PHE A 62 -36.93 6.40 -10.85
C PHE A 62 -37.48 7.09 -9.60
N CYS A 63 -38.73 7.50 -9.67
CA CYS A 63 -39.50 8.01 -8.54
C CYS A 63 -39.80 6.84 -7.61
N CYS A 64 -39.43 6.91 -6.33
CA CYS A 64 -39.88 5.96 -5.33
C CYS A 64 -41.36 6.25 -5.00
N SER A 65 -42.25 5.34 -5.37
CA SER A 65 -43.63 5.36 -4.89
C SER A 65 -43.68 4.95 -3.42
N THR A 66 -44.51 5.66 -2.65
CA THR A 66 -44.83 5.47 -1.23
C THR A 66 -45.19 4.03 -0.87
#